data_AF-A0A6J6VD89-F1
#
_entry.id   AF-A0A6J6VD89-F1
#
_cell.length_a   1.000
_cell.length_b   1.000
_cell.length_c   1.000
_cell.angle_alpha   90.00
_cell.angle_beta   90.00
_cell.angle_gamma   90.00
#
_symmetry.space_group_name_H-M   'P 1'
#
loop_
_entity.id
_entity.type
_entity.pdbx_description
1 polymer ?
#
loop_
_entity_poly.entity_id
_entity_poly.type
_entity_poly.pdbx_seq_one_letter_code
_entity_poly.pdbx_strand_id
1 'polypeptide(L)'
;MRLPRILLSLGLSLLAVQPVLAAEGDIILGASVNVNAKTWWVNCKSIEIKDNCIESVEILDDATQQWVPAVEEKSPFWKPGVDLPLRENAPGKLKCGYGNASYSDYCYWFKGAAVDGTDQLVTATVGSLEEVPGYPRISLSLQAQNGLVPKRSKIPANDNAWITLKPGTTFRLTVVSNAGGKNAGIGLARMKNPSLEVKKGPDGKNRIIASGTVQEVNEYKWFDNTKQSPCNAPGGNELVANFYNVEFSINIEPYYREYAILQGTPPGGIFITQNGGCESRVTVDPATNMIQVVSTGTHFDIFGDLITGWVEASIRGDMIRKVFKLEPKTMNEAIIEVTSSDGTPQAATYSTKYFSASDTVEIRGYGYHFSSTTIRIRFQAPVSVAPSTPSQVSAAVVAPVKASAKPVTKQITISCVKGKTVKKISGISPKCPVGYKKK
;
A
#
# COMPACT_ATOMS: atom_id res chain seq x y z
N MET A 1 -70.47 69.48 1.96
CA MET A 1 -70.63 69.14 3.39
C MET A 1 -69.62 68.03 3.74
N ARG A 2 -69.10 68.02 4.97
CA ARG A 2 -67.86 67.35 5.45
C ARG A 2 -67.84 65.79 5.33
N LEU A 3 -66.60 65.25 5.18
CA LEU A 3 -65.97 63.90 5.34
C LEU A 3 -66.74 62.73 6.06
N PRO A 4 -66.29 61.42 6.04
CA PRO A 4 -64.94 60.88 5.71
C PRO A 4 -64.78 59.51 4.96
N ARG A 5 -63.55 59.29 4.48
CA ARG A 5 -62.69 58.06 4.37
C ARG A 5 -63.29 56.64 4.50
N ILE A 6 -63.01 55.79 3.50
CA ILE A 6 -62.30 54.50 3.65
C ILE A 6 -61.38 54.29 2.43
N LEU A 7 -60.07 54.27 2.66
CA LEU A 7 -59.06 53.78 1.70
C LEU A 7 -58.93 52.26 1.86
N LEU A 8 -59.04 51.50 0.78
CA LEU A 8 -58.42 50.17 0.68
C LEU A 8 -57.61 50.12 -0.62
N SER A 9 -56.33 50.43 -0.53
CA SER A 9 -55.35 50.24 -1.60
C SER A 9 -54.83 48.81 -1.56
N LEU A 10 -55.16 48.00 -2.58
CA LEU A 10 -54.37 46.80 -2.91
C LEU A 10 -53.03 47.26 -3.47
N GLY A 11 -52.04 47.46 -2.59
CA GLY A 11 -50.64 47.62 -2.95
C GLY A 11 -49.98 46.26 -3.00
N LEU A 12 -49.65 45.81 -4.20
CA LEU A 12 -48.80 44.65 -4.44
C LEU A 12 -47.37 45.03 -4.02
N SER A 13 -47.01 44.83 -2.74
CA SER A 13 -45.64 45.00 -2.27
C SER A 13 -44.89 43.67 -2.45
N LEU A 14 -44.00 43.63 -3.45
CA LEU A 14 -42.89 42.69 -3.52
C LEU A 14 -42.02 42.89 -2.28
N LEU A 15 -42.27 42.14 -1.22
CA LEU A 15 -41.30 41.96 -0.15
C LEU A 15 -40.22 41.03 -0.69
N ALA A 16 -39.11 41.63 -1.13
CA ALA A 16 -37.85 40.94 -1.29
C ALA A 16 -37.50 40.31 0.06
N VAL A 17 -37.73 39.00 0.19
CA VAL A 17 -37.14 38.21 1.25
C VAL A 17 -35.64 38.21 0.95
N GLN A 18 -34.91 39.14 1.56
CA GLN A 18 -33.47 38.98 1.67
C GLN A 18 -33.25 37.62 2.35
N PRO A 19 -32.46 36.70 1.76
CA PRO A 19 -32.09 35.50 2.48
C PRO A 19 -31.35 35.97 3.73
N VAL A 20 -31.94 35.72 4.89
CA VAL A 20 -31.22 35.79 6.16
C VAL A 20 -30.07 34.81 5.98
N LEU A 21 -28.86 35.34 5.76
CA LEU A 21 -27.64 34.59 5.89
C LEU A 21 -27.66 34.07 7.33
N ALA A 22 -28.00 32.79 7.49
CA ALA A 22 -27.79 32.10 8.75
C ALA A 22 -26.32 32.31 9.12
N ALA A 23 -26.10 32.85 10.32
CA ALA A 23 -24.77 33.02 10.87
C ALA A 23 -24.05 31.65 10.89
N GLU A 24 -22.73 31.72 10.78
CA GLU A 24 -21.83 30.58 10.83
C GLU A 24 -22.17 29.67 12.03
N GLY A 25 -22.50 28.40 11.74
CA GLY A 25 -22.48 27.33 12.74
C GLY A 25 -23.78 26.97 13.45
N ASP A 26 -24.94 27.54 13.11
CA ASP A 26 -26.16 27.16 13.83
C ASP A 26 -26.74 25.79 13.41
N ILE A 27 -26.83 24.91 14.41
CA ILE A 27 -27.46 23.58 14.36
C ILE A 27 -28.96 23.77 14.19
N ILE A 28 -29.55 23.20 13.12
CA ILE A 28 -31.01 23.06 13.04
C ILE A 28 -31.42 21.92 13.97
N LEU A 29 -31.93 22.27 15.16
CA LEU A 29 -32.58 21.34 16.08
C LEU A 29 -33.72 20.61 15.34
N GLY A 30 -33.58 19.29 15.18
CA GLY A 30 -34.65 18.42 14.66
C GLY A 30 -34.43 17.79 13.29
N ALA A 31 -33.26 17.95 12.65
CA ALA A 31 -32.94 17.15 11.47
C ALA A 31 -32.59 15.70 11.88
N SER A 32 -33.40 14.74 11.44
CA SER A 32 -33.14 13.32 11.65
C SER A 32 -31.94 12.86 10.82
N VAL A 33 -30.80 12.69 11.50
CA VAL A 33 -29.58 12.10 10.93
C VAL A 33 -29.84 10.61 10.68
N ASN A 34 -29.72 10.15 9.43
CA ASN A 34 -29.70 8.72 9.14
C ASN A 34 -28.33 8.15 9.50
N VAL A 35 -28.15 7.81 10.77
CA VAL A 35 -26.94 7.21 11.37
C VAL A 35 -26.66 5.77 10.91
N ASN A 36 -27.41 5.21 9.96
CA ASN A 36 -27.25 3.83 9.50
C ASN A 36 -26.26 3.63 8.34
N ALA A 37 -25.56 4.67 7.86
CA ALA A 37 -24.43 4.47 6.97
C ALA A 37 -23.24 3.95 7.79
N LYS A 38 -23.15 2.62 7.93
CA LYS A 38 -22.10 1.85 8.65
C LYS A 38 -20.65 2.09 8.16
N THR A 39 -20.40 3.04 7.27
CA THR A 39 -19.17 3.14 6.47
C THR A 39 -18.45 4.49 6.54
N TRP A 40 -18.92 5.46 7.34
CA TRP A 40 -18.32 6.80 7.37
C TRP A 40 -17.36 6.98 8.53
N TRP A 41 -16.06 6.93 8.23
CA TRP A 41 -15.00 7.17 9.19
C TRP A 41 -14.59 8.63 9.18
N VAL A 42 -15.06 9.33 10.20
CA VAL A 42 -14.91 10.78 10.34
C VAL A 42 -13.83 11.15 11.33
N ASN A 43 -13.38 12.40 11.38
CA ASN A 43 -12.60 12.85 12.54
C ASN A 43 -13.43 12.69 13.83
N CYS A 44 -12.93 11.92 14.79
CA CYS A 44 -13.62 11.63 16.06
C CYS A 44 -14.08 12.91 16.79
N LYS A 45 -13.32 14.01 16.68
CA LYS A 45 -13.61 15.28 17.36
C LYS A 45 -14.65 16.12 16.63
N SER A 46 -14.80 15.96 15.32
CA SER A 46 -15.63 16.85 14.50
C SER A 46 -17.12 16.65 14.72
N ILE A 47 -17.54 15.45 15.16
CA ILE A 47 -18.95 15.14 15.52
C ILE A 47 -19.09 14.25 16.76
N GLU A 48 -18.10 14.28 17.65
CA GLU A 48 -18.10 13.50 18.91
C GLU A 48 -18.36 12.00 18.74
N ILE A 49 -17.96 11.43 17.59
CA ILE A 49 -18.01 9.99 17.37
C ILE A 49 -16.91 9.32 18.18
N LYS A 50 -17.29 8.25 18.88
CA LYS A 50 -16.39 7.52 19.78
C LYS A 50 -15.86 6.22 19.17
N ASP A 51 -16.35 5.77 18.02
CA ASP A 51 -15.93 4.50 17.39
C ASP A 51 -16.02 4.60 15.88
N ASN A 52 -15.21 3.84 15.17
CA ASN A 52 -15.08 3.89 13.71
C ASN A 52 -14.84 5.32 13.21
N CYS A 53 -13.81 5.96 13.74
CA CYS A 53 -13.44 7.34 13.43
C CYS A 53 -11.92 7.52 13.38
N ILE A 54 -11.46 8.55 12.67
CA ILE A 54 -10.06 8.98 12.56
C ILE A 54 -9.71 9.82 13.81
N GLU A 55 -8.73 9.37 14.58
CA GLU A 55 -8.25 10.08 15.78
C GLU A 55 -7.15 11.08 15.43
N SER A 56 -6.21 10.69 14.58
CA SER A 56 -5.10 11.55 14.12
C SER A 56 -4.57 11.16 12.75
N VAL A 57 -4.08 12.15 12.01
CA VAL A 57 -3.22 11.98 10.83
C VAL A 57 -1.96 12.80 11.08
N GLU A 58 -0.80 12.19 10.91
CA GLU A 58 0.48 12.73 11.35
C GLU A 58 1.58 12.46 10.33
N ILE A 59 2.60 13.32 10.31
CA ILE A 59 3.83 13.16 9.53
C ILE A 59 5.00 13.04 10.52
N LEU A 60 5.98 12.19 10.21
CA LEU A 60 7.21 12.14 10.97
C LEU A 60 8.14 13.28 10.52
N ASP A 61 8.57 14.11 11.46
CA ASP A 61 9.60 15.11 11.22
C ASP A 61 10.98 14.42 11.27
N ASP A 62 11.69 14.42 10.15
CA ASP A 62 12.96 13.69 10.03
C ASP A 62 14.07 14.25 10.94
N ALA A 63 14.04 15.56 11.23
CA ALA A 63 15.07 16.21 12.03
C ALA A 63 14.94 15.92 13.53
N THR A 64 13.71 15.95 14.02
CA THR A 64 13.38 15.79 15.45
C THR A 64 12.96 14.36 15.80
N GLN A 65 12.63 13.54 14.79
CA GLN A 65 12.02 12.22 14.96
C GLN A 65 10.70 12.26 15.75
N GLN A 66 9.98 13.37 15.68
CA GLN A 66 8.70 13.58 16.35
C GLN A 66 7.55 13.52 15.35
N TRP A 67 6.40 13.02 15.82
CA TRP A 67 5.18 13.02 15.04
C TRP A 67 4.50 14.38 15.12
N VAL A 68 4.29 14.99 13.96
CA VAL A 68 3.63 16.28 13.81
C VAL A 68 2.20 16.05 13.31
N PRO A 69 1.17 16.47 14.06
CA PRO A 69 -0.20 16.33 13.63
C PRO A 69 -0.53 17.26 12.47
N ALA A 70 -1.33 16.73 11.54
CA ALA A 70 -1.91 17.53 10.48
C ALA A 70 -2.97 18.48 11.03
N VAL A 71 -3.23 19.55 10.29
CA VAL A 71 -4.34 20.48 10.58
C VAL A 71 -5.53 20.06 9.73
N GLU A 72 -6.65 19.70 10.37
CA GLU A 72 -7.89 19.36 9.66
C GLU A 72 -8.43 20.59 8.90
N GLU A 73 -8.70 20.41 7.61
CA GLU A 73 -9.42 21.40 6.80
C GLU A 73 -10.92 21.26 7.06
N LYS A 74 -11.46 22.18 7.86
CA LYS A 74 -12.90 22.23 8.10
C LYS A 74 -13.61 22.77 6.86
N SER A 75 -14.31 21.90 6.15
CA SER A 75 -15.20 22.36 5.08
C SER A 75 -16.45 23.02 5.69
N PRO A 76 -16.72 24.31 5.41
CA PRO A 76 -17.93 24.98 5.92
C PRO A 76 -19.21 24.42 5.29
N PHE A 77 -19.08 23.64 4.20
CA PHE A 77 -20.21 23.03 3.51
C PHE A 77 -20.47 21.60 3.98
N TRP A 78 -19.47 20.93 4.57
CA TRP A 78 -19.57 19.54 4.99
C TRP A 78 -20.59 19.38 6.13
N LYS A 79 -21.48 18.40 5.98
CA LYS A 79 -22.46 18.02 6.98
C LYS A 79 -22.48 16.49 7.13
N PRO A 80 -22.50 15.96 8.36
CA PRO A 80 -22.63 14.52 8.58
C PRO A 80 -23.93 14.00 7.96
N GLY A 81 -23.82 12.97 7.12
CA GLY A 81 -24.97 12.31 6.51
C GLY A 81 -25.76 13.12 5.50
N VAL A 82 -25.17 14.19 4.97
CA VAL A 82 -25.71 14.90 3.80
C VAL A 82 -24.81 14.60 2.62
N ASP A 83 -25.38 13.95 1.60
CA ASP A 83 -24.76 13.85 0.28
C ASP A 83 -24.67 15.26 -0.29
N LEU A 84 -23.47 15.84 -0.28
CA LEU A 84 -23.23 17.10 -0.95
C LEU A 84 -22.95 16.81 -2.41
N PRO A 85 -23.75 17.34 -3.35
CA PRO A 85 -23.36 17.30 -4.75
C PRO A 85 -22.05 18.06 -4.91
N LEU A 86 -21.14 17.47 -5.70
CA LEU A 86 -19.93 18.10 -6.20
C LEU A 86 -20.28 19.52 -6.68
N ARG A 87 -19.83 20.55 -5.95
CA ARG A 87 -19.98 21.93 -6.44
C ARG A 87 -18.83 22.22 -7.39
N GLU A 88 -19.06 22.05 -8.68
CA GLU A 88 -18.30 22.81 -9.68
C GLU A 88 -18.62 24.30 -9.47
N ASN A 89 -17.59 25.15 -9.49
CA ASN A 89 -17.63 26.63 -9.50
C ASN A 89 -17.31 27.42 -8.21
N ALA A 90 -16.31 26.99 -7.42
CA ALA A 90 -15.54 27.93 -6.61
C ALA A 90 -14.11 28.06 -7.19
N PRO A 91 -13.75 29.19 -7.84
CA PRO A 91 -12.42 29.35 -8.42
C PRO A 91 -11.33 29.48 -7.34
N GLY A 92 -10.27 28.68 -7.48
CA GLY A 92 -8.91 29.03 -7.00
C GLY A 92 -8.49 28.60 -5.59
N LYS A 93 -9.29 27.82 -4.85
CA LYS A 93 -8.83 27.21 -3.58
C LYS A 93 -9.35 25.78 -3.49
N LEU A 94 -8.46 24.80 -3.49
CA LEU A 94 -8.80 23.42 -3.12
C LEU A 94 -9.40 23.47 -1.70
N LYS A 95 -10.67 23.14 -1.58
CA LYS A 95 -11.39 23.07 -0.31
C LYS A 95 -11.84 21.63 -0.09
N CYS A 96 -11.85 21.19 1.16
CA CYS A 96 -12.34 19.85 1.47
C CYS A 96 -13.80 19.68 1.00
N GLY A 97 -14.08 18.61 0.24
CA GLY A 97 -15.39 18.36 -0.37
C GLY A 97 -15.69 19.13 -1.67
N TYR A 98 -14.68 19.73 -2.33
CA TYR A 98 -14.80 20.28 -3.69
C TYR A 98 -14.05 19.39 -4.70
N GLY A 99 -14.68 19.06 -5.84
CA GLY A 99 -14.13 18.11 -6.82
C GLY A 99 -14.34 16.64 -6.40
N ASN A 100 -13.76 15.69 -7.15
CA ASN A 100 -13.94 14.21 -7.08
C ASN A 100 -13.64 13.53 -5.71
N ALA A 101 -13.60 14.28 -4.60
CA ALA A 101 -13.61 13.76 -3.25
C ALA A 101 -14.89 12.94 -3.05
N SER A 102 -14.73 11.67 -2.70
CA SER A 102 -15.84 10.78 -2.43
C SER A 102 -16.45 11.11 -1.07
N TYR A 103 -17.68 10.65 -0.84
CA TYR A 103 -18.52 10.92 0.34
C TYR A 103 -17.92 10.53 1.71
N SER A 104 -16.69 10.01 1.76
CA SER A 104 -16.00 9.39 2.92
C SER A 104 -14.70 10.08 3.33
N ASP A 105 -14.39 11.23 2.74
CA ASP A 105 -13.04 11.76 2.66
C ASP A 105 -12.84 12.96 3.61
N TYR A 106 -11.85 12.87 4.52
CA TYR A 106 -11.48 13.97 5.43
C TYR A 106 -10.15 14.57 5.04
N CYS A 107 -10.07 15.88 4.97
CA CYS A 107 -8.89 16.54 4.44
C CYS A 107 -8.03 17.16 5.55
N TYR A 108 -6.72 17.05 5.36
CA TYR A 108 -5.70 17.42 6.33
C TYR A 108 -4.56 18.14 5.64
N TRP A 109 -4.08 19.22 6.25
CA TRP A 109 -2.93 20.00 5.80
C TRP A 109 -1.67 19.63 6.55
N PHE A 110 -0.59 19.44 5.80
CA PHE A 110 0.77 19.31 6.29
C PHE A 110 1.63 20.46 5.75
N LYS A 111 2.19 21.27 6.65
CA LYS A 111 2.97 22.45 6.26
C LYS A 111 4.26 22.05 5.54
N GLY A 112 4.52 22.65 4.38
CA GLY A 112 5.73 22.45 3.58
C GLY A 112 6.02 21.00 3.15
N ALA A 113 5.04 20.11 3.26
CA ALA A 113 5.25 18.67 3.06
C ALA A 113 5.10 18.22 1.60
N ALA A 114 4.65 19.11 0.70
CA ALA A 114 4.47 18.77 -0.71
C ALA A 114 5.81 18.60 -1.42
N VAL A 115 5.77 17.94 -2.59
CA VAL A 115 6.98 17.69 -3.41
C VAL A 115 7.70 18.98 -3.78
N ASP A 116 6.96 20.05 -4.07
CA ASP A 116 7.46 21.38 -4.42
C ASP A 116 7.77 22.27 -3.19
N GLY A 117 7.66 21.73 -1.97
CA GLY A 117 7.88 22.44 -0.72
C GLY A 117 6.72 23.32 -0.26
N THR A 118 5.57 23.30 -0.96
CA THR A 118 4.34 23.96 -0.51
C THR A 118 3.61 23.12 0.56
N ASP A 119 2.54 23.67 1.12
CA ASP A 119 1.68 22.93 2.05
C ASP A 119 0.95 21.81 1.31
N GLN A 120 0.98 20.59 1.85
CA GLN A 120 0.35 19.41 1.27
C GLN A 120 -1.06 19.22 1.86
N LEU A 121 -2.07 19.28 1.00
CA LEU A 121 -3.41 18.80 1.26
C LEU A 121 -3.49 17.31 0.97
N VAL A 122 -4.00 16.57 1.93
CA VAL A 122 -4.21 15.13 1.87
C VAL A 122 -5.63 14.81 2.27
N THR A 123 -6.25 13.89 1.53
CA THR A 123 -7.49 13.23 1.92
C THR A 123 -7.15 11.93 2.63
N ALA A 124 -7.68 11.74 3.84
CA ALA A 124 -7.70 10.47 4.53
C ALA A 124 -9.02 9.75 4.25
N THR A 125 -8.92 8.52 3.77
CA THR A 125 -10.06 7.64 3.51
C THR A 125 -9.85 6.36 4.32
N VAL A 126 -10.85 6.01 5.12
CA VAL A 126 -10.86 4.74 5.86
C VAL A 126 -12.04 3.92 5.39
N GLY A 127 -11.75 2.80 4.74
CA GLY A 127 -12.74 1.83 4.35
C GLY A 127 -12.96 0.81 5.46
N SER A 128 -14.20 0.40 5.65
CA SER A 128 -14.55 -0.76 6.46
C SER A 128 -15.56 -1.61 5.71
N LEU A 129 -15.24 -2.89 5.56
CA LEU A 129 -16.16 -3.87 4.99
C LEU A 129 -16.32 -5.04 5.97
N GLU A 130 -17.52 -5.14 6.53
CA GLU A 130 -17.89 -6.22 7.44
C GLU A 130 -18.70 -7.28 6.68
N GLU A 131 -17.99 -8.19 6.00
CA GLU A 131 -18.62 -9.34 5.34
C GLU A 131 -19.18 -10.33 6.38
N VAL A 132 -18.52 -10.41 7.54
CA VAL A 132 -18.90 -11.27 8.65
C VAL A 132 -18.94 -10.45 9.95
N PRO A 133 -20.02 -10.56 10.75
CA PRO A 133 -20.16 -9.83 12.00
C PRO A 133 -18.95 -10.00 12.92
N GLY A 134 -18.35 -8.88 13.34
CA GLY A 134 -17.19 -8.81 14.22
C GLY A 134 -15.83 -8.92 13.53
N TYR A 135 -15.78 -9.12 12.20
CA TYR A 135 -14.53 -9.26 11.44
C TYR A 135 -14.48 -8.26 10.28
N PRO A 136 -14.46 -6.94 10.56
CA PRO A 136 -14.33 -5.96 9.50
C PRO A 136 -12.93 -5.99 8.89
N ARG A 137 -12.87 -5.96 7.56
CA ARG A 137 -11.66 -5.55 6.83
C ARG A 137 -11.55 -4.05 6.94
N ILE A 138 -10.34 -3.55 7.21
CA ILE A 138 -10.09 -2.10 7.34
C ILE A 138 -9.08 -1.70 6.28
N SER A 139 -9.38 -0.68 5.49
CA SER A 139 -8.40 -0.04 4.60
C SER A 139 -8.10 1.37 5.09
N LEU A 140 -6.82 1.72 5.06
CA LEU A 140 -6.30 3.00 5.55
C LEU A 140 -5.56 3.65 4.39
N SER A 141 -6.09 4.76 3.87
CA SER A 141 -5.51 5.44 2.71
C SER A 141 -5.30 6.93 2.97
N LEU A 142 -4.17 7.46 2.51
CA LEU A 142 -3.93 8.90 2.37
C LEU A 142 -3.65 9.22 0.91
N GLN A 143 -4.42 10.15 0.34
CA GLN A 143 -4.31 10.57 -1.06
C GLN A 143 -3.99 12.06 -1.13
N ALA A 144 -2.90 12.40 -1.81
CA ALA A 144 -2.57 13.80 -2.10
C ALA A 144 -3.67 14.46 -2.93
N GLN A 145 -3.99 15.72 -2.63
CA GLN A 145 -4.93 16.56 -3.39
C GLN A 145 -4.23 17.72 -4.11
N ASN A 146 -2.96 17.98 -3.78
CA ASN A 146 -2.08 18.95 -4.42
C ASN A 146 -0.61 18.47 -4.36
N GLY A 147 0.34 19.34 -4.70
CA GLY A 147 1.76 18.94 -4.77
C GLY A 147 2.07 18.35 -6.15
N LEU A 148 1.94 19.19 -7.18
CA LEU A 148 2.16 18.78 -8.56
C LEU A 148 3.61 18.38 -8.76
N VAL A 149 3.84 17.17 -9.29
CA VAL A 149 5.15 16.79 -9.79
C VAL A 149 5.34 17.47 -11.16
N PRO A 150 6.39 18.27 -11.38
CA PRO A 150 6.69 18.83 -12.69
C PRO A 150 6.76 17.71 -13.75
N LYS A 151 6.28 17.97 -14.97
CA LYS A 151 6.35 17.01 -16.09
C LYS A 151 7.80 16.50 -16.20
N ARG A 152 8.10 15.27 -15.74
CA ARG A 152 9.35 14.61 -16.13
C ARG A 152 9.20 14.31 -17.62
N SER A 153 10.20 14.67 -18.41
CA SER A 153 10.16 14.66 -19.89
C SER A 153 9.83 13.30 -20.55
N LYS A 154 9.82 12.22 -19.77
CA LYS A 154 9.49 10.85 -20.20
C LYS A 154 8.13 10.33 -19.70
N ILE A 155 7.38 11.07 -18.88
CA ILE A 155 6.06 10.64 -18.41
C ILE A 155 5.06 10.77 -19.57
N PRO A 156 4.24 9.74 -19.87
CA PRO A 156 3.26 9.79 -20.96
C PRO A 156 2.39 11.05 -20.92
N ALA A 157 2.25 11.70 -22.08
CA ALA A 157 1.69 13.04 -22.25
C ALA A 157 0.16 13.11 -22.21
N ASN A 158 -0.53 12.00 -21.88
CA ASN A 158 -1.96 11.96 -21.62
C ASN A 158 -2.23 12.68 -20.30
N ASP A 159 -2.35 14.00 -20.44
CA ASP A 159 -2.41 15.07 -19.45
C ASP A 159 -3.06 14.69 -18.11
N ASN A 160 -2.25 14.75 -17.06
CA ASN A 160 -2.46 15.61 -15.89
C ASN A 160 -1.14 15.65 -15.11
N ALA A 161 -0.79 16.80 -14.53
CA ALA A 161 0.28 16.82 -13.55
C ALA A 161 -0.09 15.85 -12.42
N TRP A 162 0.82 14.93 -12.09
CA TRP A 162 0.53 13.90 -11.09
C TRP A 162 0.61 14.54 -9.71
N ILE A 163 -0.51 14.46 -8.98
CA ILE A 163 -0.65 14.88 -7.59
C ILE A 163 -0.21 13.70 -6.74
N THR A 164 0.87 13.85 -5.98
CA THR A 164 1.44 12.74 -5.22
C THR A 164 1.92 13.17 -3.84
N LEU A 165 1.95 12.23 -2.89
CA LEU A 165 2.71 12.44 -1.66
C LEU A 165 4.20 12.52 -2.00
N LYS A 166 4.99 13.19 -1.17
CA LYS A 166 6.44 13.26 -1.33
C LYS A 166 7.07 11.89 -1.01
N PRO A 167 7.76 11.23 -1.97
CA PRO A 167 8.45 9.97 -1.69
C PRO A 167 9.46 10.11 -0.55
N GLY A 168 9.57 9.08 0.29
CA GLY A 168 10.43 9.09 1.48
C GLY A 168 9.78 9.72 2.71
N THR A 169 8.61 10.34 2.59
CA THR A 169 7.87 10.87 3.74
C THR A 169 7.20 9.74 4.52
N THR A 170 7.31 9.78 5.85
CA THR A 170 6.65 8.81 6.74
C THR A 170 5.38 9.40 7.33
N PHE A 171 4.25 8.74 7.10
CA PHE A 171 2.95 9.13 7.65
C PHE A 171 2.49 8.15 8.72
N ARG A 172 1.60 8.63 9.59
CA ARG A 172 0.86 7.82 10.56
C ARG A 172 -0.61 8.20 10.55
N LEU A 173 -1.46 7.19 10.55
CA LEU A 173 -2.91 7.31 10.66
C LEU A 173 -3.36 6.50 11.87
N THR A 174 -4.02 7.17 12.81
CA THR A 174 -4.63 6.52 13.98
C THR A 174 -6.14 6.56 13.84
N VAL A 175 -6.77 5.39 13.95
CA VAL A 175 -8.24 5.28 13.94
C VAL A 175 -8.73 4.57 15.19
N VAL A 176 -9.86 5.00 15.73
CA VAL A 176 -10.58 4.31 16.79
C VAL A 176 -11.52 3.30 16.14
N SER A 177 -11.33 2.02 16.44
CA SER A 177 -12.25 0.98 16.01
C SER A 177 -12.17 -0.22 16.92
N ASN A 178 -13.20 -0.40 17.73
CA ASN A 178 -13.20 -1.51 18.68
C ASN A 178 -13.21 -2.87 17.96
N ALA A 179 -14.09 -3.04 16.96
CA ALA A 179 -14.20 -4.28 16.19
C ALA A 179 -12.98 -4.49 15.28
N GLY A 180 -12.55 -3.45 14.55
CA GLY A 180 -11.38 -3.53 13.66
C GLY A 180 -10.11 -3.86 14.42
N GLY A 181 -9.87 -3.22 15.56
CA GLY A 181 -8.69 -3.51 16.37
C GLY A 181 -8.72 -4.90 17.00
N LYS A 182 -9.88 -5.43 17.39
CA LYS A 182 -9.96 -6.72 18.10
C LYS A 182 -9.47 -7.90 17.26
N ASN A 183 -9.76 -7.87 15.96
CA ASN A 183 -9.49 -8.99 15.05
C ASN A 183 -8.59 -8.60 13.87
N ALA A 184 -7.91 -7.45 13.94
CA ALA A 184 -6.95 -7.02 12.91
C ALA A 184 -5.89 -8.10 12.71
N GLY A 185 -5.79 -8.61 11.49
CA GLY A 185 -4.94 -9.74 11.18
C GLY A 185 -3.69 -9.38 10.41
N ILE A 186 -3.72 -9.58 9.10
CA ILE A 186 -2.59 -9.32 8.21
C ILE A 186 -2.72 -7.93 7.61
N GLY A 187 -1.69 -7.10 7.77
CA GLY A 187 -1.52 -5.88 7.02
C GLY A 187 -0.81 -6.09 5.70
N LEU A 188 -1.35 -5.51 4.64
CA LEU A 188 -0.79 -5.48 3.30
C LEU A 188 -0.58 -4.03 2.89
N ALA A 189 0.60 -3.70 2.40
CA ALA A 189 0.93 -2.34 1.98
C ALA A 189 1.87 -2.30 0.77
N ARG A 190 2.04 -1.10 0.20
CA ARG A 190 2.98 -0.82 -0.90
C ARG A 190 3.97 0.28 -0.53
N MET A 191 4.36 0.33 0.75
CA MET A 191 5.20 1.37 1.35
C MET A 191 6.39 0.75 2.11
N LYS A 192 7.43 1.54 2.36
CA LYS A 192 8.59 1.11 3.14
C LYS A 192 8.34 1.21 4.64
N ASN A 193 8.99 0.36 5.42
CA ASN A 193 8.94 0.39 6.88
C ASN A 193 7.51 0.46 7.48
N PRO A 194 6.53 -0.34 6.99
CA PRO A 194 5.19 -0.28 7.53
C PRO A 194 5.17 -0.80 8.98
N SER A 195 4.34 -0.18 9.80
CA SER A 195 4.06 -0.61 11.16
C SER A 195 2.57 -0.55 11.42
N LEU A 196 2.07 -1.50 12.21
CA LEU A 196 0.73 -1.44 12.79
C LEU A 196 0.83 -1.80 14.26
N GLU A 197 0.28 -0.94 15.08
CA GLU A 197 0.07 -1.20 16.48
C GLU A 197 -1.43 -1.19 16.73
N VAL A 198 -1.91 -2.16 17.49
CA VAL A 198 -3.25 -2.12 18.07
C VAL A 198 -3.13 -2.00 19.57
N LYS A 199 -3.65 -0.90 20.12
CA LYS A 199 -3.65 -0.65 21.56
C LYS A 199 -5.00 -0.21 22.06
N LYS A 200 -5.27 -0.49 23.33
CA LYS A 200 -6.45 0.05 24.02
C LYS A 200 -6.10 1.45 24.53
N GLY A 201 -6.90 2.45 24.18
CA GLY A 201 -6.70 3.80 24.71
C GLY A 201 -7.51 4.05 25.99
N PRO A 202 -7.48 5.29 26.51
CA PRO A 202 -8.01 5.63 27.83
C PRO A 202 -9.53 5.48 27.95
N ASP A 203 -10.25 5.54 26.83
CA ASP A 203 -11.70 5.28 26.74
C ASP A 203 -12.06 3.78 26.70
N GLY A 204 -11.07 2.90 26.82
CA GLY A 204 -11.25 1.45 26.77
C GLY A 204 -11.46 0.88 25.36
N LYS A 205 -11.37 1.70 24.30
CA LYS A 205 -11.54 1.26 22.90
C LYS A 205 -10.21 0.99 22.22
N ASN A 206 -10.25 0.13 21.22
CA ASN A 206 -9.08 -0.18 20.41
C ASN A 206 -8.77 0.96 19.45
N ARG A 207 -7.48 1.29 19.35
CA ARG A 207 -6.89 2.16 18.35
C ARG A 207 -6.01 1.34 17.45
N ILE A 208 -6.20 1.51 16.15
CA ILE A 208 -5.31 0.99 15.13
C ILE A 208 -4.42 2.16 14.73
N ILE A 209 -3.11 2.02 14.98
CA ILE A 209 -2.09 3.02 14.68
C ILE A 209 -1.24 2.44 13.58
N ALA A 210 -1.40 2.95 12.37
CA ALA A 210 -0.69 2.48 11.19
C ALA A 210 0.27 3.55 10.70
N SER A 211 1.49 3.17 10.34
CA SER A 211 2.47 4.10 9.78
C SER A 211 3.30 3.45 8.69
N GLY A 212 3.96 4.27 7.87
CA GLY A 212 4.94 3.81 6.91
C GLY A 212 5.44 4.94 6.00
N THR A 213 6.55 4.66 5.34
CA THR A 213 7.27 5.58 4.46
C THR A 213 6.80 5.40 3.02
N VAL A 214 6.15 6.41 2.46
CA VAL A 214 5.62 6.33 1.09
C VAL A 214 6.74 6.30 0.06
N GLN A 215 6.49 5.65 -1.07
CA GLN A 215 7.47 5.51 -2.15
C GLN A 215 6.76 5.48 -3.50
N GLU A 216 7.55 5.60 -4.57
CA GLU A 216 7.06 5.45 -5.93
C GLU A 216 6.58 4.00 -6.18
N VAL A 217 5.35 3.86 -6.66
CA VAL A 217 4.73 2.59 -7.06
C VAL A 217 4.34 2.69 -8.54
N ASN A 218 4.77 1.69 -9.32
CA ASN A 218 4.50 1.60 -10.74
C ASN A 218 3.47 0.50 -10.97
N GLU A 219 2.35 0.85 -11.60
CA GLU A 219 1.20 -0.03 -11.76
C GLU A 219 0.72 -0.05 -13.20
N TYR A 220 0.03 -1.14 -13.54
CA TYR A 220 -0.74 -1.24 -14.76
C TYR A 220 -2.23 -1.16 -14.42
N LYS A 221 -2.83 0.02 -14.64
CA LYS A 221 -4.27 0.18 -14.56
C LYS A 221 -4.94 -0.44 -15.77
N TRP A 222 -5.78 -1.42 -15.47
CA TRP A 222 -6.63 -2.13 -16.40
C TRP A 222 -8.07 -1.60 -16.28
N PHE A 223 -8.59 -0.97 -17.34
CA PHE A 223 -9.91 -0.32 -17.30
C PHE A 223 -11.05 -1.20 -17.84
N ASP A 224 -10.75 -2.26 -18.59
CA ASP A 224 -11.75 -3.13 -19.22
C ASP A 224 -11.94 -4.44 -18.44
N ASN A 225 -12.73 -4.40 -17.36
CA ASN A 225 -12.96 -5.54 -16.47
C ASN A 225 -13.61 -6.78 -17.15
N THR A 226 -13.96 -6.71 -18.43
CA THR A 226 -14.51 -7.84 -19.19
C THR A 226 -13.44 -8.80 -19.69
N LYS A 227 -12.16 -8.40 -19.74
CA LYS A 227 -11.05 -9.29 -20.11
C LYS A 227 -10.15 -9.58 -18.92
N GLN A 228 -9.46 -10.72 -18.98
CA GLN A 228 -8.46 -11.09 -17.99
C GLN A 228 -7.39 -9.99 -17.88
N SER A 229 -7.06 -9.61 -16.64
CA SER A 229 -5.99 -8.64 -16.40
C SER A 229 -4.69 -9.14 -17.04
N PRO A 230 -4.05 -8.33 -17.90
CA PRO A 230 -2.81 -8.73 -18.56
C PRO A 230 -1.64 -8.87 -17.56
N CYS A 231 -1.78 -8.32 -16.35
CA CYS A 231 -0.80 -8.52 -15.29
C CYS A 231 -0.68 -9.98 -14.83
N ASN A 232 -1.78 -10.74 -14.92
CA ASN A 232 -1.86 -12.12 -14.43
C ASN A 232 -1.76 -13.12 -15.59
N ALA A 233 -1.03 -12.74 -16.64
CA ALA A 233 -0.78 -13.61 -17.78
C ALA A 233 0.05 -14.84 -17.35
N PRO A 234 -0.34 -16.07 -17.78
CA PRO A 234 0.45 -17.26 -17.52
C PRO A 234 1.85 -17.14 -18.13
N GLY A 235 2.90 -17.36 -17.34
CA GLY A 235 4.29 -17.22 -17.78
C GLY A 235 4.92 -15.83 -17.57
N GLY A 236 4.21 -14.93 -16.88
CA GLY A 236 4.68 -13.59 -16.58
C GLY A 236 4.18 -12.59 -17.63
N ASN A 237 4.52 -11.33 -17.44
CA ASN A 237 4.13 -10.25 -18.33
C ASN A 237 5.32 -9.33 -18.60
N GLU A 238 5.37 -8.74 -19.80
CA GLU A 238 6.36 -7.74 -20.21
C GLU A 238 5.74 -6.34 -20.19
N LEU A 239 4.79 -6.09 -19.28
CA LEU A 239 4.04 -4.84 -19.27
C LEU A 239 4.93 -3.68 -18.83
N VAL A 240 4.74 -2.56 -19.50
CA VAL A 240 5.19 -1.24 -19.07
C VAL A 240 4.07 -0.61 -18.24
N ALA A 241 4.40 -0.11 -17.06
CA ALA A 241 3.42 0.58 -16.21
C ALA A 241 2.80 1.77 -16.97
N ASN A 242 1.50 1.95 -16.78
CA ASN A 242 0.75 3.07 -17.35
C ASN A 242 0.19 4.00 -16.24
N PHE A 243 0.50 3.68 -14.98
CA PHE A 243 0.06 4.42 -13.82
C PHE A 243 1.19 4.55 -12.80
N TYR A 244 1.40 5.76 -12.30
CA TYR A 244 2.41 6.09 -11.30
C TYR A 244 1.71 6.61 -10.06
N ASN A 245 2.12 6.11 -8.89
CA ASN A 245 1.47 6.43 -7.64
C ASN A 245 2.49 6.62 -6.51
N VAL A 246 2.17 7.48 -5.56
CA VAL A 246 2.89 7.59 -4.28
C VAL A 246 1.80 7.69 -3.22
N GLU A 247 1.43 6.55 -2.67
CA GLU A 247 0.29 6.43 -1.77
C GLU A 247 0.71 5.90 -0.40
N PHE A 248 0.00 6.36 0.61
CA PHE A 248 -0.11 5.64 1.87
C PHE A 248 -1.36 4.77 1.75
N SER A 249 -1.20 3.45 1.62
CA SER A 249 -2.30 2.50 1.55
C SER A 249 -1.95 1.23 2.35
N ILE A 250 -2.73 0.96 3.39
CA ILE A 250 -2.60 -0.21 4.26
C ILE A 250 -3.95 -0.92 4.33
N ASN A 251 -4.01 -2.15 3.85
CA ASN A 251 -5.18 -3.01 3.97
C ASN A 251 -4.96 -4.00 5.11
N ILE A 252 -5.92 -4.08 6.02
CA ILE A 252 -5.87 -4.92 7.21
C ILE A 252 -6.95 -5.98 7.07
N GLU A 253 -6.51 -7.19 6.77
CA GLU A 253 -7.36 -8.37 6.69
C GLU A 253 -7.57 -8.95 8.09
N PRO A 254 -8.82 -9.23 8.52
CA PRO A 254 -9.07 -9.77 9.84
C PRO A 254 -8.64 -11.24 9.93
N TYR A 255 -8.47 -11.76 11.16
CA TYR A 255 -8.22 -13.19 11.40
C TYR A 255 -9.48 -14.05 11.10
N TYR A 256 -9.84 -14.16 9.83
CA TYR A 256 -11.00 -14.90 9.32
C TYR A 256 -10.62 -15.67 8.04
N ARG A 257 -11.42 -16.66 7.65
CA ARG A 257 -11.16 -17.60 6.53
C ARG A 257 -9.72 -18.16 6.55
N GLU A 258 -8.93 -17.90 5.52
CA GLU A 258 -7.53 -18.36 5.43
C GLU A 258 -6.64 -17.88 6.58
N TYR A 259 -7.00 -16.78 7.25
CA TYR A 259 -6.25 -16.23 8.38
C TYR A 259 -6.81 -16.63 9.74
N ALA A 260 -7.84 -17.50 9.79
CA ALA A 260 -8.39 -18.01 11.04
C ALA A 260 -7.33 -18.77 11.87
N ILE A 261 -6.30 -19.33 11.22
CA ILE A 261 -5.19 -20.02 11.88
C ILE A 261 -4.35 -19.10 12.77
N LEU A 262 -4.45 -17.79 12.56
CA LEU A 262 -3.77 -16.76 13.35
C LEU A 262 -4.60 -16.32 14.57
N GLN A 263 -5.84 -16.79 14.73
CA GLN A 263 -6.73 -16.37 15.81
C GLN A 263 -6.15 -16.63 17.21
N GLY A 264 -6.41 -15.66 18.10
CA GLY A 264 -5.90 -15.63 19.46
C GLY A 264 -4.39 -15.35 19.56
N THR A 265 -3.75 -14.94 18.47
CA THR A 265 -2.55 -14.09 18.55
C THR A 265 -3.01 -12.65 18.74
N PRO A 266 -2.17 -11.76 19.28
CA PRO A 266 -2.54 -10.36 19.34
C PRO A 266 -2.79 -9.77 17.93
N PRO A 267 -3.63 -8.72 17.83
CA PRO A 267 -3.94 -8.12 16.55
C PRO A 267 -2.71 -7.49 15.88
N GLY A 268 -2.70 -7.46 14.54
CA GLY A 268 -1.59 -6.96 13.74
C GLY A 268 -0.37 -7.88 13.79
N GLY A 269 -0.56 -9.18 13.59
CA GLY A 269 0.51 -10.18 13.73
C GLY A 269 1.51 -10.21 12.58
N ILE A 270 1.10 -9.79 11.37
CA ILE A 270 1.90 -9.85 10.14
C ILE A 270 1.68 -8.57 9.34
N PHE A 271 2.77 -7.94 8.92
CA PHE A 271 2.79 -6.91 7.88
C PHE A 271 3.61 -7.41 6.72
N ILE A 272 3.06 -7.34 5.52
CA ILE A 272 3.77 -7.64 4.28
C ILE A 272 3.63 -6.44 3.36
N THR A 273 4.77 -6.00 2.84
CA THR A 273 4.83 -4.91 1.88
C THR A 273 5.71 -5.28 0.70
N GLN A 274 5.33 -4.79 -0.46
CA GLN A 274 5.98 -5.09 -1.73
C GLN A 274 5.71 -3.98 -2.74
N ASN A 275 6.50 -3.89 -3.80
CA ASN A 275 6.22 -3.00 -4.94
C ASN A 275 5.36 -3.62 -6.02
N GLY A 276 4.75 -4.80 -5.75
CA GLY A 276 3.86 -5.41 -6.70
C GLY A 276 2.53 -4.70 -6.87
N GLY A 277 2.15 -4.49 -8.13
CA GLY A 277 1.05 -3.61 -8.52
C GLY A 277 -0.24 -4.32 -8.94
N CYS A 278 -0.26 -5.64 -9.15
CA CYS A 278 -1.40 -6.30 -9.77
C CYS A 278 -2.06 -7.38 -8.92
N GLU A 279 -1.28 -8.25 -8.28
CA GLU A 279 -1.82 -9.25 -7.35
C GLU A 279 -0.92 -9.36 -6.12
N SER A 280 -1.58 -9.41 -4.97
CA SER A 280 -0.98 -9.76 -3.70
C SER A 280 -1.84 -10.81 -3.02
N ARG A 281 -1.28 -11.98 -2.75
CA ARG A 281 -1.93 -13.00 -1.94
C ARG A 281 -0.95 -13.55 -0.93
N VAL A 282 -1.38 -13.61 0.33
CA VAL A 282 -0.59 -14.15 1.43
C VAL A 282 -1.23 -15.45 1.89
N THR A 283 -0.40 -16.47 2.09
CA THR A 283 -0.84 -17.75 2.65
C THR A 283 0.11 -18.15 3.77
N VAL A 284 -0.47 -18.60 4.88
CA VAL A 284 0.29 -19.07 6.04
C VAL A 284 0.11 -20.58 6.13
N ASP A 285 1.20 -21.31 6.07
CA ASP A 285 1.23 -22.77 6.24
C ASP A 285 2.12 -23.13 7.44
N PRO A 286 1.51 -23.39 8.61
CA PRO A 286 2.26 -23.77 9.80
C PRO A 286 2.89 -25.16 9.72
N ALA A 287 2.36 -26.07 8.88
CA ALA A 287 2.90 -27.42 8.77
C ALA A 287 4.29 -27.41 8.11
N THR A 288 4.53 -26.45 7.22
CA THR A 288 5.80 -26.27 6.52
C THR A 288 6.61 -25.06 7.01
N ASN A 289 6.18 -24.42 8.10
CA ASN A 289 6.78 -23.19 8.65
C ASN A 289 6.97 -22.08 7.62
N MET A 290 5.95 -21.89 6.77
CA MET A 290 6.05 -21.06 5.58
C MET A 290 4.98 -19.98 5.54
N ILE A 291 5.41 -18.78 5.14
CA ILE A 291 4.53 -17.72 4.64
C ILE A 291 4.83 -17.56 3.16
N GLN A 292 3.82 -17.78 2.32
CA GLN A 292 3.92 -17.57 0.89
C GLN A 292 3.29 -16.22 0.54
N VAL A 293 4.02 -15.41 -0.21
CA VAL A 293 3.56 -14.14 -0.76
C VAL A 293 3.61 -14.24 -2.28
N VAL A 294 2.45 -14.18 -2.91
CA VAL A 294 2.34 -14.02 -4.37
C VAL A 294 2.40 -12.54 -4.67
N SER A 295 3.33 -12.15 -5.55
CA SER A 295 3.58 -10.77 -5.94
C SER A 295 3.65 -10.67 -7.47
N THR A 296 2.62 -10.09 -8.08
CA THR A 296 2.60 -9.83 -9.52
C THR A 296 2.52 -8.34 -9.81
N GLY A 297 3.10 -7.94 -10.94
CA GLY A 297 3.03 -6.57 -11.43
C GLY A 297 3.81 -6.38 -12.72
N THR A 298 4.06 -5.13 -13.11
CA THR A 298 4.67 -4.77 -14.39
C THR A 298 6.15 -5.09 -14.43
N HIS A 299 6.67 -5.47 -15.61
CA HIS A 299 8.11 -5.70 -15.75
C HIS A 299 8.90 -4.39 -15.81
N PHE A 300 8.31 -3.38 -16.45
CA PHE A 300 8.92 -2.07 -16.63
C PHE A 300 8.12 -0.99 -15.92
N ASP A 301 8.80 0.02 -15.43
CA ASP A 301 8.19 1.22 -14.87
C ASP A 301 7.57 2.10 -15.96
N ILE A 302 6.99 3.23 -15.57
CA ILE A 302 6.36 4.16 -16.53
C ILE A 302 7.35 4.77 -17.53
N PHE A 303 8.66 4.61 -17.33
CA PHE A 303 9.73 5.09 -18.19
C PHE A 303 10.33 4.00 -19.08
N GLY A 304 9.87 2.76 -18.93
CA GLY A 304 10.42 1.59 -19.62
C GLY A 304 11.68 1.03 -18.97
N ASP A 305 12.05 1.53 -17.78
CA ASP A 305 13.18 1.00 -17.02
C ASP A 305 12.74 -0.24 -16.23
N LEU A 306 13.68 -1.17 -16.06
CA LEU A 306 13.42 -2.46 -15.42
C LEU A 306 13.12 -2.27 -13.93
N ILE A 307 11.97 -2.79 -13.48
CA ILE A 307 11.61 -2.75 -12.05
C ILE A 307 12.38 -3.82 -11.30
N THR A 308 13.08 -3.40 -10.24
CA THR A 308 13.68 -4.31 -9.26
C THR A 308 12.66 -4.62 -8.17
N GLY A 309 12.34 -5.90 -8.00
CA GLY A 309 11.41 -6.39 -6.99
C GLY A 309 11.98 -6.28 -5.58
N TRP A 310 11.10 -5.98 -4.63
CA TRP A 310 11.39 -6.07 -3.22
C TRP A 310 10.16 -6.46 -2.40
N VAL A 311 10.43 -7.09 -1.27
CA VAL A 311 9.45 -7.47 -0.26
C VAL A 311 10.02 -7.17 1.11
N GLU A 312 9.22 -6.61 2.00
CA GLU A 312 9.55 -6.50 3.41
C GLU A 312 8.40 -7.09 4.22
N ALA A 313 8.73 -7.77 5.30
CA ALA A 313 7.75 -8.29 6.23
C ALA A 313 8.16 -7.96 7.66
N SER A 314 7.17 -7.66 8.50
CA SER A 314 7.33 -7.48 9.93
C SER A 314 6.34 -8.40 10.63
N ILE A 315 6.85 -9.27 11.50
CA ILE A 315 6.09 -10.39 12.06
C ILE A 315 6.33 -10.45 13.56
N ARG A 316 5.24 -10.44 14.34
CA ARG A 316 5.36 -10.49 15.80
C ARG A 316 5.88 -11.85 16.26
N GLY A 317 6.75 -11.82 17.27
CA GLY A 317 7.37 -13.00 17.83
C GLY A 317 6.37 -13.93 18.52
N ASP A 318 5.36 -13.37 19.19
CA ASP A 318 4.29 -14.16 19.82
C ASP A 318 3.44 -14.93 18.82
N MET A 319 3.19 -14.33 17.66
CA MET A 319 2.56 -14.98 16.54
C MET A 319 3.44 -16.14 16.02
N ILE A 320 4.75 -15.92 15.86
CA ILE A 320 5.67 -16.98 15.42
C ILE A 320 5.66 -18.16 16.40
N ARG A 321 5.76 -17.88 17.71
CA ARG A 321 5.70 -18.91 18.76
C ARG A 321 4.37 -19.66 18.75
N LYS A 322 3.26 -18.97 18.55
CA LYS A 322 1.93 -19.59 18.56
C LYS A 322 1.66 -20.41 17.31
N VAL A 323 1.99 -19.88 16.14
CA VAL A 323 1.62 -20.46 14.84
C VAL A 323 2.64 -21.50 14.41
N PHE A 324 3.93 -21.15 14.39
CA PHE A 324 5.00 -22.01 13.90
C PHE A 324 5.69 -22.84 14.99
N LYS A 325 5.40 -22.58 16.27
CA LYS A 325 6.04 -23.25 17.41
C LYS A 325 7.56 -23.07 17.44
N LEU A 326 8.04 -21.93 16.94
CA LEU A 326 9.45 -21.55 16.90
C LEU A 326 9.73 -20.39 17.85
N GLU A 327 10.95 -20.30 18.36
CA GLU A 327 11.42 -19.16 19.16
C GLU A 327 12.19 -18.17 18.27
N PRO A 328 11.65 -16.97 18.00
CA PRO A 328 12.29 -15.95 17.17
C PRO A 328 13.74 -15.63 17.55
N LYS A 329 14.06 -15.66 18.85
CA LYS A 329 15.41 -15.37 19.35
C LYS A 329 16.47 -16.39 18.92
N THR A 330 16.06 -17.63 18.68
CA THR A 330 16.96 -18.73 18.33
C THR A 330 16.81 -19.18 16.88
N MET A 331 15.91 -18.55 16.13
CA MET A 331 15.81 -18.75 14.69
C MET A 331 17.08 -18.23 14.01
N ASN A 332 17.68 -19.07 13.16
CA ASN A 332 18.90 -18.71 12.44
C ASN A 332 18.60 -17.65 11.37
N GLU A 333 17.65 -17.94 10.49
CA GLU A 333 17.29 -17.09 9.37
C GLU A 333 15.90 -17.49 8.81
N ALA A 334 15.20 -16.55 8.19
CA ALA A 334 14.10 -16.87 7.28
C ALA A 334 14.65 -16.93 5.85
N ILE A 335 14.53 -18.10 5.22
CA ILE A 335 14.95 -18.25 3.82
C ILE A 335 13.88 -17.61 2.94
N ILE A 336 14.32 -16.73 2.03
CA ILE A 336 13.49 -16.19 0.96
C ILE A 336 13.80 -16.94 -0.33
N GLU A 337 12.85 -17.75 -0.79
CA GLU A 337 12.90 -18.35 -2.12
C GLU A 337 12.04 -17.51 -3.08
N VAL A 338 12.65 -16.92 -4.10
CA VAL A 338 11.93 -16.21 -5.16
C VAL A 338 11.86 -17.09 -6.39
N THR A 339 10.64 -17.35 -6.85
CA THR A 339 10.40 -18.14 -8.07
C THR A 339 9.60 -17.33 -9.06
N SER A 340 10.04 -17.29 -10.32
CA SER A 340 9.27 -16.77 -11.45
C SER A 340 8.03 -17.63 -11.73
N SER A 341 7.07 -17.10 -12.49
CA SER A 341 5.84 -17.81 -12.90
C SER A 341 6.07 -19.11 -13.67
N ASP A 342 7.22 -19.26 -14.32
CA ASP A 342 7.63 -20.48 -15.03
C ASP A 342 8.27 -21.53 -14.10
N GLY A 343 8.39 -21.24 -12.79
CA GLY A 343 9.03 -22.10 -11.81
C GLY A 343 10.55 -21.90 -11.70
N THR A 344 11.12 -20.95 -12.45
CA THR A 344 12.57 -20.70 -12.42
C THR A 344 12.97 -19.90 -11.17
N PRO A 345 13.94 -20.38 -10.35
CA PRO A 345 14.46 -19.63 -9.21
C PRO A 345 15.14 -18.33 -9.65
N GLN A 346 14.92 -17.25 -8.89
CA GLN A 346 15.56 -15.96 -9.09
C GLN A 346 16.54 -15.67 -7.94
N ALA A 347 17.67 -15.04 -8.28
CA ALA A 347 18.58 -14.54 -7.27
C ALA A 347 17.95 -13.33 -6.56
N ALA A 348 18.00 -13.32 -5.23
CA ALA A 348 17.58 -12.20 -4.40
C ALA A 348 18.54 -12.11 -3.21
N THR A 349 18.82 -10.89 -2.77
CA THR A 349 19.45 -10.66 -1.47
C THR A 349 18.38 -10.62 -0.41
N TYR A 350 18.60 -11.26 0.72
CA TYR A 350 17.67 -11.23 1.83
C TYR A 350 18.37 -11.04 3.17
N SER A 351 17.62 -10.52 4.14
CA SER A 351 18.06 -10.36 5.51
C SER A 351 16.91 -10.64 6.45
N THR A 352 17.20 -11.37 7.53
CA THR A 352 16.28 -11.57 8.65
C THR A 352 16.89 -10.96 9.90
N LYS A 353 16.10 -10.21 10.66
CA LYS A 353 16.55 -9.63 11.93
C LYS A 353 15.45 -9.72 12.97
N TYR A 354 15.79 -10.24 14.14
CA TYR A 354 14.93 -10.18 15.31
C TYR A 354 15.25 -8.96 16.17
N PHE A 355 14.23 -8.19 16.54
CA PHE A 355 14.29 -7.06 17.44
C PHE A 355 13.67 -7.44 18.77
N SER A 356 14.51 -7.62 19.80
CA SER A 356 14.07 -8.06 21.13
C SER A 356 13.21 -7.01 21.85
N ALA A 357 13.45 -5.72 21.60
CA ALA A 357 12.72 -4.63 22.24
C ALA A 357 11.24 -4.58 21.82
N SER A 358 10.95 -4.84 20.55
CA SER A 358 9.59 -4.91 19.99
C SER A 358 9.07 -6.33 19.83
N ASP A 359 9.86 -7.34 20.21
CA ASP A 359 9.60 -8.77 19.97
C ASP A 359 9.12 -9.03 18.52
N THR A 360 9.86 -8.53 17.54
CA THR A 360 9.45 -8.53 16.13
C THR A 360 10.56 -9.10 15.25
N VAL A 361 10.19 -9.93 14.27
CA VAL A 361 11.09 -10.38 13.20
C VAL A 361 10.82 -9.54 11.95
N GLU A 362 11.84 -8.81 11.51
CA GLU A 362 11.85 -8.14 10.21
C GLU A 362 12.56 -9.00 9.17
N ILE A 363 11.98 -9.03 7.98
CA ILE A 363 12.49 -9.77 6.82
C ILE A 363 12.49 -8.80 5.65
N ARG A 364 13.59 -8.79 4.90
CA ARG A 364 13.70 -7.97 3.69
C ARG A 364 14.28 -8.80 2.57
N GLY A 365 13.72 -8.69 1.38
CA GLY A 365 14.19 -9.33 0.15
C GLY A 365 14.22 -8.33 -0.99
N TYR A 366 15.33 -8.26 -1.73
CA TYR A 366 15.55 -7.30 -2.81
C TYR A 366 16.29 -7.94 -3.99
N GLY A 367 16.24 -7.27 -5.15
CA GLY A 367 17.16 -7.55 -6.26
C GLY A 367 16.68 -8.59 -7.26
N TYR A 368 15.44 -9.08 -7.13
CA TYR A 368 14.84 -10.01 -8.08
C TYR A 368 14.08 -9.27 -9.19
N HIS A 369 13.88 -9.93 -10.33
CA HIS A 369 13.20 -9.33 -11.48
C HIS A 369 11.69 -9.53 -11.40
N PHE A 370 10.96 -8.50 -11.80
CA PHE A 370 9.54 -8.37 -11.52
C PHE A 370 8.67 -8.71 -12.74
N SER A 371 7.67 -9.59 -12.60
CA SER A 371 6.59 -9.82 -13.59
C SER A 371 5.51 -10.71 -12.98
N SER A 372 5.90 -11.84 -12.41
CA SER A 372 5.07 -12.72 -11.59
C SER A 372 5.97 -13.57 -10.70
N THR A 373 6.04 -13.23 -9.42
CA THR A 373 6.95 -13.88 -8.47
C THR A 373 6.18 -14.50 -7.31
N THR A 374 6.60 -15.70 -6.94
CA THR A 374 6.22 -16.30 -5.66
C THR A 374 7.40 -16.20 -4.72
N ILE A 375 7.16 -15.59 -3.57
CA ILE A 375 8.12 -15.38 -2.51
C ILE A 375 7.72 -16.32 -1.37
N ARG A 376 8.59 -17.26 -1.02
CA ARG A 376 8.38 -18.14 0.14
C ARG A 376 9.33 -17.74 1.24
N ILE A 377 8.76 -17.35 2.37
CA ILE A 377 9.46 -17.07 3.61
C ILE A 377 9.35 -18.34 4.46
N ARG A 378 10.45 -19.08 4.60
CA ARG A 378 10.48 -20.29 5.44
C ARG A 378 11.28 -20.04 6.71
N PHE A 379 10.65 -20.23 7.86
CA PHE A 379 11.32 -20.11 9.15
C PHE A 379 12.08 -21.39 9.47
N GLN A 380 13.39 -21.26 9.70
CA GLN A 380 14.21 -22.39 10.12
C GLN A 380 14.24 -22.53 11.64
N ALA A 381 14.00 -23.74 12.12
CA ALA A 381 14.32 -24.10 13.49
C ALA A 381 15.84 -24.01 13.72
N PRO A 382 16.29 -23.72 14.96
CA PRO A 382 17.71 -23.81 15.30
C PRO A 382 18.25 -25.20 14.94
N VAL A 383 19.31 -25.22 14.14
CA VAL A 383 20.08 -26.46 13.92
C VAL A 383 20.73 -26.81 15.25
N SER A 384 20.46 -28.00 15.78
CA SER A 384 21.21 -28.55 16.91
C SER A 384 22.69 -28.59 16.53
N VAL A 385 23.49 -27.72 17.13
CA VAL A 385 24.89 -27.55 16.78
C VAL A 385 25.68 -28.73 17.35
N ALA A 386 25.93 -29.76 16.54
CA ALA A 386 27.21 -30.46 16.65
C ALA A 386 28.29 -29.53 16.07
N PRO A 387 29.43 -29.33 16.77
CA PRO A 387 30.37 -28.27 16.41
C PRO A 387 31.03 -28.55 15.07
N SER A 388 30.80 -27.69 14.09
CA SER A 388 31.69 -27.57 12.94
C SER A 388 31.80 -26.10 12.51
N THR A 389 33.01 -25.79 12.08
CA THR A 389 33.69 -24.51 11.86
C THR A 389 32.91 -23.47 11.01
N PRO A 390 33.23 -22.17 11.13
CA PRO A 390 32.49 -21.11 10.45
C PRO A 390 32.72 -21.15 8.94
N SER A 391 31.66 -21.40 8.16
CA SER A 391 31.65 -21.24 6.71
C SER A 391 30.90 -19.97 6.32
N GLN A 392 31.63 -18.99 5.80
CA GLN A 392 31.09 -18.03 4.85
C GLN A 392 30.66 -18.80 3.60
N VAL A 393 29.40 -18.70 3.19
CA VAL A 393 28.97 -19.24 1.90
C VAL A 393 28.38 -18.11 1.06
N SER A 394 29.21 -17.67 0.11
CA SER A 394 28.78 -17.05 -1.13
C SER A 394 28.90 -18.08 -2.26
N ALA A 395 28.01 -17.96 -3.24
CA ALA A 395 28.04 -18.57 -4.57
C ALA A 395 27.86 -20.10 -4.73
N ALA A 396 26.78 -20.43 -5.43
CA ALA A 396 26.63 -21.46 -6.47
C ALA A 396 27.54 -22.70 -6.43
N VAL A 397 26.93 -23.88 -6.18
CA VAL A 397 27.32 -25.13 -6.86
C VAL A 397 26.07 -25.96 -7.16
N VAL A 398 25.76 -26.07 -8.44
CA VAL A 398 24.92 -27.13 -9.02
C VAL A 398 25.81 -28.34 -9.26
N ALA A 399 25.42 -29.52 -8.74
CA ALA A 399 25.50 -30.86 -9.36
C ALA A 399 25.45 -31.99 -8.30
N PRO A 400 25.12 -33.25 -8.67
CA PRO A 400 24.12 -33.70 -9.65
C PRO A 400 23.34 -34.95 -9.16
N VAL A 401 22.02 -35.07 -9.37
CA VAL A 401 21.38 -36.42 -9.43
C VAL A 401 20.22 -36.49 -10.43
N LYS A 402 20.47 -37.25 -11.51
CA LYS A 402 19.57 -38.01 -12.40
C LYS A 402 18.24 -37.37 -12.85
N ALA A 403 18.28 -36.75 -14.03
CA ALA A 403 17.11 -36.58 -14.89
C ALA A 403 16.96 -37.78 -15.86
N SER A 404 15.75 -38.32 -15.94
CA SER A 404 15.29 -39.14 -17.06
C SER A 404 14.94 -38.24 -18.26
N ALA A 405 15.22 -38.75 -19.45
CA ALA A 405 15.41 -38.07 -20.73
C ALA A 405 14.24 -37.23 -21.30
N LYS A 406 14.58 -36.06 -21.87
CA LYS A 406 14.36 -35.70 -23.30
C LYS A 406 15.20 -34.46 -23.69
N PRO A 407 15.66 -34.32 -24.96
CA PRO A 407 16.86 -33.56 -25.28
C PRO A 407 16.59 -32.09 -25.62
N VAL A 408 17.25 -31.19 -24.89
CA VAL A 408 17.38 -29.77 -25.25
C VAL A 408 18.70 -29.58 -26.00
N THR A 409 18.62 -29.15 -27.25
CA THR A 409 19.75 -28.85 -28.14
C THR A 409 20.58 -27.70 -27.57
N LYS A 410 21.73 -28.02 -26.98
CA LYS A 410 22.65 -27.02 -26.42
C LYS A 410 23.30 -26.19 -27.54
N GLN A 411 23.12 -24.87 -27.52
CA GLN A 411 23.94 -23.96 -28.31
C GLN A 411 25.34 -23.87 -27.70
N ILE A 412 26.36 -23.95 -28.56
CA ILE A 412 27.78 -23.88 -28.23
C ILE A 412 28.32 -22.57 -28.80
N THR A 413 29.17 -21.88 -28.04
CA THR A 413 29.84 -20.64 -28.49
C THR A 413 31.32 -20.92 -28.72
N ILE A 414 31.81 -20.68 -29.93
CA ILE A 414 33.22 -20.81 -30.29
C ILE A 414 33.88 -19.44 -30.45
N SER A 415 35.17 -19.35 -30.14
CA SER A 415 35.99 -18.18 -30.44
C SER A 415 36.81 -18.43 -31.71
N CYS A 416 36.76 -17.50 -32.64
CA CYS A 416 37.40 -17.56 -33.95
C CYS A 416 38.39 -16.40 -34.08
N VAL A 417 39.62 -16.67 -34.51
CA VAL A 417 40.73 -15.72 -34.55
C VAL A 417 41.30 -15.54 -35.95
N LYS A 418 41.58 -14.29 -36.34
CA LYS A 418 42.29 -13.91 -37.56
C LYS A 418 43.30 -12.82 -37.22
N GLY A 419 44.59 -13.16 -37.15
CA GLY A 419 45.61 -12.25 -36.60
C GLY A 419 45.32 -11.89 -35.14
N LYS A 420 45.28 -10.59 -34.81
CA LYS A 420 44.96 -10.09 -33.45
C LYS A 420 43.45 -9.97 -33.16
N THR A 421 42.58 -10.19 -34.16
CA THR A 421 41.13 -10.01 -34.01
C THR A 421 40.46 -11.31 -33.55
N VAL A 422 39.65 -11.24 -32.48
CA VAL A 422 38.86 -12.36 -31.93
C VAL A 422 37.36 -12.10 -32.16
N LYS A 423 36.62 -13.08 -32.70
CA LYS A 423 35.15 -13.07 -32.83
C LYS A 423 34.54 -14.28 -32.14
N LYS A 424 33.48 -14.09 -31.35
CA LYS A 424 32.71 -15.20 -30.73
C LYS A 424 31.48 -15.50 -31.58
N ILE A 425 31.23 -16.78 -31.88
CA ILE A 425 30.11 -17.27 -32.70
C ILE A 425 29.34 -18.33 -31.91
N SER A 426 28.05 -18.11 -31.67
CA SER A 426 27.16 -19.02 -30.96
C SER A 426 26.23 -19.75 -31.93
N GLY A 427 26.01 -21.04 -31.73
CA GLY A 427 25.07 -21.83 -32.54
C GLY A 427 25.03 -23.30 -32.11
N ILE A 428 24.16 -24.11 -32.71
CA ILE A 428 24.05 -25.54 -32.37
C ILE A 428 25.28 -26.32 -32.89
N SER A 429 25.91 -25.86 -33.96
CA SER A 429 27.20 -26.34 -34.47
C SER A 429 27.93 -25.20 -35.21
N PRO A 430 28.50 -24.22 -34.48
CA PRO A 430 29.05 -23.03 -35.09
C PRO A 430 30.37 -23.34 -35.81
N LYS A 431 30.61 -22.68 -36.95
CA LYS A 431 31.88 -22.73 -37.69
C LYS A 431 32.49 -21.32 -37.79
N CYS A 432 33.81 -21.26 -37.82
CA CYS A 432 34.49 -19.98 -37.99
C CYS A 432 34.32 -19.43 -39.42
N PRO A 433 34.09 -18.12 -39.60
CA PRO A 433 34.03 -17.49 -40.91
C PRO A 433 35.32 -17.71 -41.70
N VAL A 434 35.24 -17.66 -43.04
CA VAL A 434 36.37 -17.87 -43.93
C VAL A 434 37.54 -16.92 -43.56
N GLY A 435 38.70 -17.50 -43.30
CA GLY A 435 39.90 -16.78 -42.88
C GLY A 435 40.09 -16.62 -41.36
N TYR A 436 39.16 -17.11 -40.53
CA TYR A 436 39.33 -17.22 -39.07
C TYR A 436 39.58 -18.68 -38.67
N LYS A 437 40.53 -18.92 -37.76
CA LYS A 437 40.79 -20.24 -37.15
C LYS A 437 40.08 -20.33 -35.80
N LYS A 438 39.58 -21.53 -35.45
CA LYS A 438 39.01 -21.76 -34.11
C LYS A 438 40.14 -21.66 -33.08
N LYS A 439 39.91 -20.89 -32.01
CA LYS A 439 40.81 -20.77 -30.87
C LYS A 439 40.65 -21.94 -29.92
#